data_AF-A0A958CXD5-F1
#
_entry.id   AF-A0A958CXD5-F1
#
_cell.length_a   1.000
_cell.length_b   1.000
_cell.length_c   1.000
_cell.angle_alpha   90.00
_cell.angle_beta   90.00
_cell.angle_gamma   90.00
#
_symmetry.space_group_name_H-M   'P 1'
#
loop_
_entity.id
_entity.type
_entity.pdbx_description
1 polymer ?
#
loop_
_entity_poly.entity_id
_entity_poly.type
_entity_poly.pdbx_seq_one_letter_code
_entity_poly.pdbx_strand_id
1 'polypeptide(L)'
;MSAISHLNTRWLMISAGLLLLALLLAPKTALAQPPAPHQYITEYVGPATCATCHGDVANDVVHSVHYTWENKMDHYSPVAGTIARINWLGMLNEDLGIPAGCGRCHVGDGSVPKSPDEVTPQDIAGIDCLICHSPVYDTSLRFPIQTEDGNWQLTQDRSVLAARQAQRPTTENCLLCHQNVGGGAMLKRGVDFAPVSDTHGESSKGDVHATAGMSCVDCHAGDDHKVYGYSADLWSRDIPEHRLLCDTCHTAEPHTDPLINQHVRLDCRTCHVTGTGGLVSRDWTATPTYDPVTEIYSPVGEETEPNSVQPVFEWYNGDPAMPGEAWPGSRSDLTARLQPFKKFDAIVPADATTGEPIPLKLQPFYADGNLDEAIAMGASESGMDYSGNWEPKEVSTLLQISHGVVDKDNARQCQDCHVPDGLIDFAELGYTADEVEYLTTISSAAAGVRQPLQVNVVIPPAEPLPTPINLSGGVDAARGIGVRVPWSPILVLLFVVVVIAVAVYWLRKQKPAPPTDPQA
;
A
#
# COMPACT_ATOMS: atom_id res chain seq x y z
N MET A 1 -0.44 -64.60 29.93
CA MET A 1 -0.32 -63.35 29.14
C MET A 1 0.36 -62.28 30.00
N SER A 2 1.70 -62.19 30.03
CA SER A 2 2.42 -61.16 30.82
C SER A 2 3.84 -60.87 30.28
N ALA A 3 4.05 -61.04 28.96
CA ALA A 3 5.37 -60.77 28.34
C ALA A 3 5.31 -59.74 27.20
N ILE A 4 4.12 -59.27 26.81
CA ILE A 4 3.94 -58.41 25.61
C ILE A 4 3.83 -56.91 25.99
N SER A 5 3.55 -56.56 27.24
CA SER A 5 3.36 -55.15 27.65
C SER A 5 4.66 -54.37 27.91
N HIS A 6 5.80 -55.04 28.11
CA HIS A 6 7.08 -54.38 28.41
C HIS A 6 7.92 -54.03 27.16
N LEU A 7 7.62 -54.64 26.00
CA LEU A 7 8.34 -54.32 24.77
C LEU A 7 7.88 -52.97 24.19
N ASN A 8 6.59 -52.66 24.23
CA ASN A 8 6.05 -51.43 23.61
C ASN A 8 6.47 -50.14 24.33
N THR A 9 6.64 -50.18 25.66
CA THR A 9 7.04 -48.99 26.44
C THR A 9 8.51 -48.63 26.23
N ARG A 10 9.39 -49.62 26.01
CA ARG A 10 10.81 -49.38 25.70
C ARG A 10 11.01 -48.75 24.33
N TRP A 11 10.29 -49.22 23.31
CA TRP A 11 10.36 -48.63 21.97
C TRP A 11 9.79 -47.21 21.93
N LEU A 12 8.68 -46.94 22.62
CA LEU A 12 8.13 -45.58 22.73
C LEU A 12 9.10 -44.59 23.40
N MET A 13 9.83 -45.01 24.45
CA MET A 13 10.82 -44.14 25.10
C MET A 13 12.07 -43.93 24.24
N ILE A 14 12.50 -44.93 23.47
CA ILE A 14 13.63 -44.79 22.54
C ILE A 14 13.27 -43.87 21.37
N SER A 15 12.06 -44.01 20.80
CA SER A 15 11.56 -43.14 19.73
C SER A 15 11.39 -41.70 20.20
N ALA A 16 10.86 -41.48 21.41
CA ALA A 16 10.74 -40.14 22.00
C ALA A 16 12.12 -39.52 22.29
N GLY A 17 13.08 -40.32 22.75
CA GLY A 17 14.47 -39.87 22.97
C GLY A 17 15.19 -39.51 21.68
N LEU A 18 14.99 -40.29 20.60
CA LEU A 18 15.57 -40.00 19.28
C LEU A 18 14.94 -38.76 18.63
N LEU A 19 13.64 -38.54 18.82
CA LEU A 19 12.96 -37.33 18.34
C LEU A 19 13.46 -36.08 19.08
N LEU A 20 13.66 -36.17 20.41
CA LEU A 20 14.25 -35.09 21.21
C LEU A 20 15.71 -34.81 20.81
N LEU A 21 16.49 -35.85 20.53
CA LEU A 21 17.87 -35.71 20.08
C LEU A 21 17.94 -35.11 18.67
N ALA A 22 17.01 -35.45 17.77
CA ALA A 22 16.88 -34.84 16.45
C ALA A 22 16.45 -33.37 16.52
N LEU A 23 15.60 -32.98 17.48
CA LEU A 23 15.25 -31.58 17.74
C LEU A 23 16.41 -30.78 18.36
N LEU A 24 17.28 -31.43 19.14
CA LEU A 24 18.48 -30.80 19.72
C LEU A 24 19.65 -30.72 18.74
N LEU A 25 19.70 -31.61 17.74
CA LEU A 25 20.72 -31.68 16.68
C LEU A 25 20.27 -31.07 15.35
N ALA A 26 19.02 -30.62 15.24
CA ALA A 26 18.58 -29.81 14.10
C ALA A 26 19.53 -28.61 14.02
N PRO A 27 20.17 -28.35 12.86
CA PRO A 27 20.99 -27.17 12.71
C PRO A 27 20.06 -26.01 13.05
N LYS A 28 20.41 -25.28 14.13
CA LYS A 28 19.85 -23.96 14.34
C LYS A 28 20.26 -23.21 13.09
N THR A 29 19.32 -23.06 12.16
CA THR A 29 19.43 -21.98 11.19
C THR A 29 19.70 -20.77 12.05
N ALA A 30 20.94 -20.27 12.00
CA ALA A 30 21.26 -19.02 12.62
C ALA A 30 20.35 -18.04 11.90
N LEU A 31 19.20 -17.73 12.51
CA LEU A 31 18.51 -16.49 12.25
C LEU A 31 19.63 -15.46 12.38
N ALA A 32 20.05 -14.88 11.27
CA ALA A 32 21.08 -13.87 11.26
C ALA A 32 20.71 -12.91 12.39
N GLN A 33 21.60 -12.73 13.36
CA GLN A 33 21.34 -11.70 14.36
C GLN A 33 21.11 -10.41 13.57
N PRO A 34 20.04 -9.64 13.88
CA PRO A 34 19.92 -8.31 13.29
C PRO A 34 21.27 -7.61 13.49
N PRO A 35 21.77 -6.89 12.47
CA PRO A 35 23.05 -6.22 12.57
C PRO A 35 23.11 -5.48 13.90
N ALA A 36 24.27 -5.52 14.56
CA ALA A 36 24.45 -4.76 15.78
C ALA A 36 23.97 -3.33 15.47
N PRO A 37 22.99 -2.79 16.23
CA PRO A 37 22.48 -1.45 15.96
C PRO A 37 23.65 -0.49 15.91
N HIS A 38 23.51 0.65 15.22
CA HIS A 38 24.56 1.64 14.99
C HIS A 38 24.97 2.38 16.29
N GLN A 39 25.27 1.63 17.36
CA GLN A 39 25.45 2.05 18.75
C GLN A 39 26.55 3.11 18.91
N TYR A 40 27.47 3.17 17.96
CA TYR A 40 28.53 4.17 17.90
C TYR A 40 28.05 5.57 17.49
N ILE A 41 26.85 5.70 16.90
CA ILE A 41 26.23 7.00 16.64
C ILE A 41 25.90 7.63 18.00
N THR A 42 26.66 8.62 18.42
CA THR A 42 26.39 9.42 19.63
C THR A 42 25.71 10.74 19.31
N GLU A 43 25.73 11.14 18.05
CA GLU A 43 25.13 12.36 17.50
C GLU A 43 24.73 12.07 16.04
N TYR A 44 23.59 12.59 15.60
CA TYR A 44 23.10 12.47 14.23
C TYR A 44 22.89 13.86 13.63
N VAL A 45 23.64 14.17 12.57
CA VAL A 45 23.61 15.48 11.89
C VAL A 45 23.14 15.35 10.44
N GLY A 46 22.31 14.35 10.17
CA GLY A 46 21.82 14.04 8.82
C GLY A 46 22.76 13.09 8.05
N PRO A 47 22.73 13.14 6.71
CA PRO A 47 23.44 12.17 5.86
C PRO A 47 24.95 12.10 6.08
N ALA A 48 25.58 13.18 6.55
CA ALA A 48 27.01 13.21 6.88
C ALA A 48 27.40 12.15 7.95
N THR A 49 26.50 11.84 8.88
CA THR A 49 26.71 10.76 9.85
C THR A 49 26.81 9.40 9.14
N CYS A 50 25.94 9.15 8.16
CA CYS A 50 25.90 7.91 7.38
C CYS A 50 27.09 7.79 6.43
N ALA A 51 27.46 8.91 5.78
CA ALA A 51 28.53 8.98 4.78
C ALA A 51 29.91 8.58 5.32
N THR A 52 30.10 8.64 6.64
CA THR A 52 31.33 8.18 7.33
C THR A 52 31.62 6.70 7.04
N CYS A 53 30.60 5.87 6.82
CA CYS A 53 30.76 4.44 6.53
C CYS A 53 30.13 4.00 5.20
N HIS A 54 29.09 4.71 4.74
CA HIS A 54 28.33 4.34 3.54
C HIS A 54 28.77 5.09 2.27
N GLY A 55 29.83 5.91 2.32
CA GLY A 55 30.28 6.65 1.14
C GLY A 55 29.27 7.72 0.73
N ASP A 56 29.11 7.94 -0.57
CA ASP A 56 28.31 9.05 -1.11
C ASP A 56 26.85 8.67 -1.41
N VAL A 57 26.23 7.90 -0.51
CA VAL A 57 24.81 7.49 -0.66
C VAL A 57 23.84 8.67 -0.73
N ALA A 58 24.24 9.84 -0.22
CA ALA A 58 23.43 11.05 -0.35
C ALA A 58 23.38 11.53 -1.81
N ASN A 59 24.49 11.41 -2.55
CA ASN A 59 24.51 11.70 -3.98
C ASN A 59 23.58 10.75 -4.75
N ASP A 60 23.55 9.47 -4.41
CA ASP A 60 22.62 8.50 -5.02
C ASP A 60 21.16 8.93 -4.82
N VAL A 61 20.80 9.35 -3.60
CA VAL A 61 19.44 9.81 -3.27
C VAL A 61 19.05 11.04 -4.09
N VAL A 62 19.90 12.06 -4.22
CA VAL A 62 19.55 13.28 -4.97
C VAL A 62 19.39 13.05 -6.46
N HIS A 63 19.95 11.96 -6.98
CA HIS A 63 19.73 11.53 -8.36
C HIS A 63 18.47 10.64 -8.51
N SER A 64 17.81 10.23 -7.44
CA SER A 64 16.58 9.42 -7.49
C SER A 64 15.31 10.25 -7.71
N VAL A 65 14.28 9.64 -8.29
CA VAL A 65 12.93 10.23 -8.45
C VAL A 65 12.30 10.52 -7.10
N HIS A 66 12.64 9.76 -6.04
CA HIS A 66 12.18 10.05 -4.68
C HIS A 66 12.62 11.43 -4.19
N TYR A 67 13.78 11.92 -4.66
CA TYR A 67 14.27 13.26 -4.37
C TYR A 67 13.86 14.28 -5.44
N THR A 68 14.05 14.01 -6.74
CA THR A 68 13.84 15.02 -7.77
C THR A 68 12.36 15.35 -7.98
N TRP A 69 11.45 14.38 -7.75
CA TRP A 69 10.04 14.48 -8.14
C TRP A 69 9.87 15.04 -9.56
N GLU A 70 10.82 14.70 -10.44
CA GLU A 70 10.81 15.14 -11.84
C GLU A 70 9.49 14.75 -12.49
N ASN A 71 8.97 15.57 -13.41
CA ASN A 71 7.66 15.40 -14.05
C ASN A 71 6.49 15.15 -13.07
N LYS A 72 6.57 15.59 -11.81
CA LYS A 72 5.43 15.55 -10.88
C LYS A 72 5.09 16.94 -10.35
N MET A 73 6.10 17.81 -10.20
CA MET A 73 5.94 19.12 -9.57
C MET A 73 4.90 20.02 -10.24
N ASP A 74 4.85 19.99 -11.57
CA ASP A 74 4.06 20.92 -12.40
C ASP A 74 2.91 20.25 -13.14
N HIS A 75 2.69 18.95 -12.94
CA HIS A 75 1.59 18.24 -13.58
C HIS A 75 0.33 18.30 -12.75
N TYR A 76 -0.76 18.68 -13.41
CA TYR A 76 -2.08 18.76 -12.80
C TYR A 76 -2.57 17.36 -12.41
N SER A 77 -2.99 17.23 -11.15
CA SER A 77 -3.59 16.02 -10.62
C SER A 77 -5.08 16.24 -10.35
N PRO A 78 -5.98 15.58 -11.09
CA PRO A 78 -7.42 15.64 -10.82
C PRO A 78 -7.80 15.16 -9.40
N VAL A 79 -7.04 14.19 -8.87
CA VAL A 79 -7.24 13.66 -7.51
C VAL A 79 -7.04 14.76 -6.45
N ALA A 80 -6.08 15.65 -6.68
CA ALA A 80 -5.74 16.73 -5.77
C ALA A 80 -6.31 18.10 -6.20
N GLY A 81 -6.90 18.21 -7.39
CA GLY A 81 -7.39 19.47 -7.97
C GLY A 81 -6.27 20.48 -8.25
N THR A 82 -4.99 20.08 -8.29
CA THR A 82 -3.87 21.02 -8.27
C THR A 82 -2.55 20.42 -8.79
N ILE A 83 -1.50 21.25 -8.82
CA ILE A 83 -0.08 20.89 -8.99
C ILE A 83 0.66 20.95 -7.65
N ALA A 84 1.72 20.15 -7.50
CA ALA A 84 2.44 20.04 -6.23
C ALA A 84 3.25 21.30 -5.89
N ARG A 85 3.80 22.01 -6.89
CA ARG A 85 4.66 23.19 -6.68
C ARG A 85 4.01 24.29 -5.87
N ILE A 86 2.77 24.65 -6.21
CA ILE A 86 2.05 25.76 -5.56
C ILE A 86 1.45 25.36 -4.20
N ASN A 87 1.44 24.07 -3.88
CA ASN A 87 0.96 23.52 -2.61
C ASN A 87 2.04 22.69 -1.91
N TRP A 88 3.29 23.15 -1.96
CA TRP A 88 4.42 22.36 -1.48
C TRP A 88 4.38 22.10 0.03
N LEU A 89 4.32 23.14 0.86
CA LEU A 89 4.21 23.05 2.32
C LEU A 89 3.31 24.17 2.84
N GLY A 90 2.68 23.93 4.00
CA GLY A 90 1.91 24.94 4.70
C GLY A 90 1.09 24.35 5.83
N MET A 91 0.10 25.11 6.28
CA MET A 91 -0.86 24.74 7.33
C MET A 91 -2.28 24.89 6.78
N LEU A 92 -3.16 23.92 7.06
CA LEU A 92 -4.59 24.04 6.77
C LEU A 92 -5.32 24.73 7.93
N ASN A 93 -4.90 24.45 9.16
CA ASN A 93 -5.37 25.11 10.37
C ASN A 93 -4.19 25.23 11.35
N GLU A 94 -3.76 26.46 11.66
CA GLU A 94 -2.62 26.71 12.54
C GLU A 94 -2.97 26.44 14.01
N ASP A 95 -4.17 26.85 14.45
CA ASP A 95 -4.61 26.74 15.84
C ASP A 95 -4.72 25.28 16.30
N LEU A 96 -5.13 24.38 15.40
CA LEU A 96 -5.23 22.95 15.64
C LEU A 96 -3.97 22.17 15.20
N GLY A 97 -2.98 22.87 14.64
CA GLY A 97 -1.75 22.25 14.16
C GLY A 97 -2.02 21.21 13.06
N ILE A 98 -2.90 21.52 12.09
CA ILE A 98 -3.22 20.64 10.97
C ILE A 98 -2.32 20.99 9.77
N PRO A 99 -1.33 20.15 9.45
CA PRO A 99 -0.34 20.46 8.44
C PRO A 99 -0.83 20.16 7.01
N ALA A 100 -0.41 21.02 6.08
CA ALA A 100 -0.71 20.93 4.66
C ALA A 100 0.53 20.60 3.82
N GLY A 101 0.28 20.28 2.56
CA GLY A 101 1.27 20.36 1.49
C GLY A 101 1.81 19.02 1.01
N CYS A 102 2.11 18.98 -0.29
CA CYS A 102 2.59 17.79 -1.00
C CYS A 102 3.98 17.34 -0.51
N GLY A 103 4.84 18.29 -0.15
CA GLY A 103 6.22 18.08 0.30
C GLY A 103 6.33 17.31 1.61
N ARG A 104 5.23 17.10 2.34
CA ARG A 104 5.21 16.25 3.55
C ARG A 104 5.67 14.82 3.27
N CYS A 105 5.45 14.33 2.05
CA CYS A 105 5.87 13.00 1.60
C CYS A 105 7.22 13.00 0.84
N HIS A 106 7.86 14.15 0.68
CA HIS A 106 9.18 14.24 0.06
C HIS A 106 10.26 13.77 1.04
N VAL A 107 11.41 13.32 0.54
CA VAL A 107 12.50 12.77 1.37
C VAL A 107 13.51 13.83 1.84
N GLY A 108 13.21 15.12 1.62
CA GLY A 108 14.03 16.25 2.04
C GLY A 108 13.51 16.97 3.29
N ASP A 109 14.13 18.11 3.57
CA ASP A 109 13.80 19.03 4.66
C ASP A 109 12.71 20.04 4.31
N GLY A 110 11.97 19.79 3.22
CA GLY A 110 10.93 20.70 2.76
C GLY A 110 11.39 21.74 1.77
N SER A 111 12.67 21.77 1.40
CA SER A 111 13.10 22.49 0.20
C SER A 111 12.39 21.94 -1.04
N VAL A 112 11.95 22.83 -1.94
CA VAL A 112 11.34 22.41 -3.21
C VAL A 112 12.38 21.59 -4.01
N PRO A 113 12.00 20.44 -4.61
CA PRO A 113 12.92 19.59 -5.34
C PRO A 113 13.65 20.35 -6.44
N LYS A 114 14.94 20.04 -6.59
CA LYS A 114 15.84 20.63 -7.58
C LYS A 114 16.34 19.55 -8.53
N SER A 115 16.76 19.94 -9.72
CA SER A 115 17.52 19.02 -10.57
C SER A 115 18.86 18.68 -9.89
N PRO A 116 19.44 17.49 -10.14
CA PRO A 116 20.68 17.08 -9.46
C PRO A 116 21.83 18.09 -9.61
N ASP A 117 21.94 18.76 -10.75
CA ASP A 117 22.98 19.76 -11.02
C ASP A 117 22.82 21.07 -10.22
N GLU A 118 21.65 21.30 -9.63
CA GLU A 118 21.31 22.50 -8.83
C GLU A 118 21.36 22.23 -7.32
N VAL A 119 21.61 20.99 -6.92
CA VAL A 119 21.67 20.58 -5.51
C VAL A 119 22.90 21.18 -4.83
N THR A 120 22.66 21.85 -3.70
CA THR A 120 23.71 22.43 -2.85
C THR A 120 24.08 21.50 -1.68
N PRO A 121 25.20 21.75 -0.99
CA PRO A 121 25.53 21.01 0.23
C PRO A 121 24.45 21.11 1.33
N GLN A 122 23.70 22.23 1.37
CA GLN A 122 22.59 22.39 2.31
C GLN A 122 21.42 21.47 1.95
N ASP A 123 21.11 21.35 0.66
CA ASP A 123 20.07 20.45 0.17
C ASP A 123 20.41 18.97 0.50
N ILE A 124 21.68 18.60 0.35
CA ILE A 124 22.20 17.29 0.78
C ILE A 124 22.05 17.10 2.29
N ALA A 125 22.45 18.08 3.10
CA ALA A 125 22.30 18.03 4.55
C ALA A 125 20.82 17.94 5.00
N GLY A 126 19.89 18.36 4.14
CA GLY A 126 18.45 18.29 4.32
C GLY A 126 17.82 16.93 4.03
N ILE A 127 18.53 15.96 3.45
CA ILE A 127 17.94 14.63 3.17
C ILE A 127 17.58 13.91 4.48
N ASP A 128 16.35 13.38 4.53
CA ASP A 128 15.85 12.56 5.62
C ASP A 128 16.15 11.09 5.34
N CYS A 129 17.30 10.59 5.79
CA CYS A 129 17.61 9.17 5.67
C CYS A 129 16.71 8.29 6.55
N LEU A 130 16.21 8.82 7.67
CA LEU A 130 15.62 7.99 8.72
C LEU A 130 14.15 7.68 8.44
N ILE A 131 13.45 8.50 7.64
CA ILE A 131 12.08 8.21 7.22
C ILE A 131 11.96 6.84 6.53
N CYS A 132 12.99 6.46 5.75
CA CYS A 132 13.06 5.17 5.06
C CYS A 132 13.77 4.09 5.87
N HIS A 133 14.78 4.45 6.68
CA HIS A 133 15.67 3.45 7.30
C HIS A 133 15.41 3.17 8.78
N SER A 134 14.68 4.01 9.50
CA SER A 134 14.44 3.82 10.94
C SER A 134 13.05 3.20 11.18
N PRO A 135 12.96 1.99 11.77
CA PRO A 135 11.68 1.38 12.15
C PRO A 135 11.04 2.06 13.36
N VAL A 136 11.75 3.01 13.99
CA VAL A 136 11.28 3.79 15.14
C VAL A 136 11.23 5.29 14.82
N TYR A 137 11.15 5.65 13.53
CA TYR A 137 11.01 7.02 13.08
C TYR A 137 9.74 7.66 13.68
N ASP A 138 9.91 8.79 14.37
CA ASP A 138 8.79 9.52 14.95
C ASP A 138 8.20 10.52 13.95
N THR A 139 7.09 10.14 13.33
CA THR A 139 6.38 11.01 12.37
C THR A 139 5.79 12.27 13.00
N SER A 140 5.60 12.32 14.32
CA SER A 140 5.12 13.53 14.99
C SER A 140 6.15 14.66 14.95
N LEU A 141 7.43 14.32 14.76
CA LEU A 141 8.52 15.27 14.56
C LEU A 141 8.66 15.72 13.10
N ARG A 142 7.79 15.25 12.20
CA ARG A 142 7.78 15.64 10.78
C ARG A 142 6.63 16.60 10.48
N PHE A 143 6.89 17.89 10.66
CA PHE A 143 5.88 18.93 10.62
C PHE A 143 6.39 20.21 9.92
N PRO A 144 5.57 20.88 9.10
CA PRO A 144 5.96 22.12 8.43
C PRO A 144 6.03 23.27 9.43
N ILE A 145 7.13 24.01 9.41
CA ILE A 145 7.36 25.22 10.21
C ILE A 145 7.79 26.36 9.32
N GLN A 146 7.44 27.59 9.68
CA GLN A 146 8.01 28.78 9.06
C GLN A 146 9.31 29.15 9.75
N THR A 147 10.36 29.34 8.95
CA THR A 147 11.65 29.89 9.38
C THR A 147 11.53 31.40 9.61
N GLU A 148 12.51 32.00 10.30
CA GLU A 148 12.54 33.46 10.56
C GLU A 148 12.50 34.29 9.27
N ASP A 149 13.02 33.74 8.16
CA ASP A 149 13.02 34.37 6.84
C ASP A 149 11.69 34.18 6.08
N GLY A 150 10.67 33.57 6.69
CA GLY A 150 9.34 33.33 6.12
C GLY A 150 9.25 32.12 5.18
N ASN A 151 10.35 31.37 4.98
CA ASN A 151 10.33 30.14 4.19
C ASN A 151 9.79 28.96 5.00
N TRP A 152 9.11 28.04 4.33
CA TRP A 152 8.69 26.77 4.93
C TRP A 152 9.85 25.77 4.99
N GLN A 153 9.98 25.10 6.13
CA GLN A 153 10.84 23.94 6.34
C GLN A 153 9.99 22.81 6.90
N LEU A 154 10.33 21.58 6.56
CA LEU A 154 9.72 20.38 7.11
C LEU A 154 10.70 19.73 8.09
N THR A 155 10.31 19.69 9.37
CA THR A 155 11.12 19.06 10.41
C THR A 155 11.24 17.55 10.19
N GLN A 156 12.20 16.94 10.88
CA GLN A 156 12.56 15.53 10.73
C GLN A 156 12.87 14.92 12.10
N ASP A 157 12.62 13.63 12.28
CA ASP A 157 13.18 12.90 13.42
C ASP A 157 14.68 12.69 13.19
N ARG A 158 15.48 13.54 13.84
CA ARG A 158 16.94 13.45 13.86
C ARG A 158 17.48 12.85 15.16
N SER A 159 16.68 12.06 15.87
CA SER A 159 17.09 11.48 17.14
C SER A 159 18.20 10.42 16.96
N VAL A 160 19.11 10.37 17.94
CA VAL A 160 20.13 9.31 18.01
C VAL A 160 19.50 7.93 18.13
N LEU A 161 18.30 7.83 18.72
CA LEU A 161 17.56 6.57 18.81
C LEU A 161 17.18 6.05 17.43
N ALA A 162 16.53 6.89 16.61
CA ALA A 162 16.15 6.52 15.24
C ALA A 162 17.38 6.19 14.39
N ALA A 163 18.43 7.01 14.46
CA ALA A 163 19.68 6.76 13.75
C ALA A 163 20.34 5.43 14.14
N ARG A 164 20.34 5.08 15.43
CA ARG A 164 20.91 3.81 15.93
C ARG A 164 20.17 2.57 15.42
N GLN A 165 18.88 2.71 15.13
CA GLN A 165 18.03 1.62 14.65
C GLN A 165 17.92 1.57 13.12
N ALA A 166 18.64 2.44 12.41
CA ALA A 166 18.67 2.42 10.95
C ALA A 166 19.02 1.02 10.43
N GLN A 167 18.22 0.53 9.47
CA GLN A 167 18.32 -0.80 8.89
C GLN A 167 17.75 -0.82 7.46
N ARG A 168 17.65 -2.01 6.86
CA ARG A 168 16.92 -2.20 5.59
C ARG A 168 15.47 -1.70 5.76
N PRO A 169 14.93 -0.88 4.84
CA PRO A 169 13.58 -0.32 4.97
C PRO A 169 12.53 -1.41 5.22
N THR A 170 11.63 -1.16 6.17
CA THR A 170 10.47 -2.03 6.39
C THR A 170 9.28 -1.57 5.55
N THR A 171 8.25 -2.40 5.46
CA THR A 171 6.99 -2.04 4.81
C THR A 171 6.41 -0.76 5.43
N GLU A 172 6.43 -0.64 6.75
CA GLU A 172 5.89 0.51 7.48
C GLU A 172 6.58 1.81 7.07
N ASN A 173 7.90 1.81 6.86
CA ASN A 173 8.64 2.97 6.40
C ASN A 173 8.11 3.49 5.05
N CYS A 174 7.83 2.61 4.10
CA CYS A 174 7.28 2.98 2.80
C CYS A 174 5.83 3.49 2.92
N LEU A 175 5.02 2.84 3.76
CA LEU A 175 3.61 3.15 3.92
C LEU A 175 3.36 4.49 4.64
N LEU A 176 4.35 5.04 5.35
CA LEU A 176 4.30 6.41 5.92
C LEU A 176 3.81 7.42 4.88
N CYS A 177 4.27 7.29 3.63
CA CYS A 177 3.88 8.16 2.52
C CYS A 177 2.97 7.46 1.51
N HIS A 178 3.21 6.18 1.17
CA HIS A 178 2.53 5.54 0.05
C HIS A 178 1.09 5.09 0.35
N GLN A 179 0.69 4.96 1.63
CA GLN A 179 -0.68 4.62 2.02
C GLN A 179 -1.48 5.84 2.49
N ASN A 180 -0.81 6.89 2.99
CA ASN A 180 -1.44 8.07 3.60
C ASN A 180 -1.57 9.24 2.63
N VAL A 181 -2.15 8.99 1.45
CA VAL A 181 -2.29 10.00 0.38
C VAL A 181 -3.77 10.36 0.20
N GLY A 182 -4.04 11.67 0.09
CA GLY A 182 -5.39 12.16 -0.23
C GLY A 182 -6.26 12.51 0.97
N GLY A 183 -5.70 12.55 2.18
CA GLY A 183 -6.42 12.91 3.41
C GLY A 183 -6.55 11.77 4.43
N GLY A 184 -6.11 10.56 4.10
CA GLY A 184 -6.21 9.40 4.97
C GLY A 184 -5.52 8.16 4.40
N ALA A 185 -5.53 7.09 5.20
CA ALA A 185 -4.96 5.80 4.81
C ALA A 185 -5.83 5.14 3.71
N MET A 186 -5.17 4.54 2.72
CA MET A 186 -5.79 3.73 1.65
C MET A 186 -6.72 4.47 0.69
N LEU A 187 -6.86 5.79 0.80
CA LEU A 187 -7.79 6.56 -0.05
C LEU A 187 -7.38 6.57 -1.53
N LYS A 188 -6.09 6.78 -1.86
CA LYS A 188 -5.66 6.90 -3.27
C LYS A 188 -5.80 5.60 -4.05
N ARG A 189 -5.17 4.51 -3.59
CA ARG A 189 -5.13 3.23 -4.33
C ARG A 189 -6.25 2.27 -3.96
N GLY A 190 -6.78 2.35 -2.74
CA GLY A 190 -7.97 1.57 -2.35
C GLY A 190 -7.76 0.07 -2.17
N VAL A 191 -6.54 -0.38 -1.87
CA VAL A 191 -6.23 -1.80 -1.67
C VAL A 191 -5.65 -2.07 -0.30
N ASP A 192 -6.11 -3.16 0.32
CA ASP A 192 -5.53 -3.64 1.57
C ASP A 192 -4.18 -4.30 1.29
N PHE A 193 -3.11 -3.64 1.72
CA PHE A 193 -1.78 -4.22 1.66
C PHE A 193 -1.54 -5.17 2.84
N ALA A 194 -1.83 -4.72 4.06
CA ALA A 194 -1.69 -5.50 5.28
C ALA A 194 -3.02 -6.18 5.63
N PRO A 195 -3.00 -7.40 6.21
CA PRO A 195 -4.22 -8.03 6.69
C PRO A 195 -4.84 -7.19 7.82
N VAL A 196 -6.11 -6.83 7.67
CA VAL A 196 -6.88 -6.12 8.70
C VAL A 196 -7.85 -7.11 9.32
N SER A 197 -7.78 -7.34 10.63
CA SER A 197 -8.80 -8.08 11.36
C SER A 197 -9.87 -7.12 11.84
N ASP A 198 -11.12 -7.34 11.45
CA ASP A 198 -12.24 -6.64 12.07
C ASP A 198 -12.53 -7.20 13.48
N THR A 199 -13.40 -6.51 14.22
CA THR A 199 -13.81 -6.92 15.58
C THR A 199 -14.69 -8.16 15.61
N HIS A 200 -15.14 -8.67 14.45
CA HIS A 200 -15.94 -9.88 14.29
C HIS A 200 -15.10 -11.12 13.94
N GLY A 201 -13.78 -10.95 13.75
CA GLY A 201 -12.86 -12.03 13.43
C GLY A 201 -12.80 -12.37 11.94
N GLU A 202 -13.38 -11.54 11.08
CA GLU A 202 -13.14 -11.58 9.65
C GLU A 202 -11.86 -10.80 9.36
N SER A 203 -10.80 -11.52 8.94
CA SER A 203 -9.57 -10.89 8.48
C SER A 203 -9.66 -10.64 6.98
N SER A 204 -9.51 -9.39 6.53
CA SER A 204 -9.07 -9.17 5.16
C SER A 204 -7.72 -9.87 5.01
N LYS A 205 -7.57 -10.73 3.99
CA LYS A 205 -6.38 -11.57 3.86
C LYS A 205 -5.11 -10.77 3.46
N GLY A 206 -5.22 -9.44 3.30
CA GLY A 206 -4.14 -8.58 2.82
C GLY A 206 -3.58 -9.03 1.47
N ASP A 207 -2.46 -8.44 1.06
CA ASP A 207 -1.68 -8.92 -0.07
C ASP A 207 -0.98 -10.24 0.28
N VAL A 208 -1.05 -11.25 -0.59
CA VAL A 208 -0.43 -12.56 -0.33
C VAL A 208 1.10 -12.49 -0.20
N HIS A 209 1.77 -11.57 -0.89
CA HIS A 209 3.22 -11.41 -0.80
C HIS A 209 3.60 -10.76 0.54
N ALA A 210 2.85 -9.74 0.96
CA ALA A 210 3.03 -9.10 2.25
C ALA A 210 2.78 -10.09 3.40
N THR A 211 1.70 -10.88 3.31
CA THR A 211 1.36 -11.93 4.28
C THR A 211 2.41 -13.05 4.33
N ALA A 212 3.10 -13.31 3.21
CA ALA A 212 4.24 -14.23 3.15
C ALA A 212 5.54 -13.65 3.76
N GLY A 213 5.51 -12.39 4.24
CA GLY A 213 6.63 -11.72 4.89
C GLY A 213 7.54 -10.94 3.94
N MET A 214 7.11 -10.69 2.70
CA MET A 214 7.84 -9.79 1.80
C MET A 214 7.64 -8.33 2.20
N SER A 215 8.71 -7.57 2.07
CA SER A 215 8.75 -6.11 2.19
C SER A 215 8.77 -5.45 0.81
N CYS A 216 8.48 -4.14 0.77
CA CYS A 216 8.45 -3.38 -0.49
C CYS A 216 9.76 -3.52 -1.27
N VAL A 217 10.89 -3.45 -0.58
CA VAL A 217 12.25 -3.52 -1.14
C VAL A 217 12.65 -4.91 -1.64
N ASP A 218 11.83 -5.94 -1.44
CA ASP A 218 12.08 -7.26 -2.02
C ASP A 218 11.66 -7.32 -3.51
N CYS A 219 10.76 -6.42 -3.93
CA CYS A 219 10.43 -6.21 -5.33
C CYS A 219 11.01 -4.89 -5.86
N HIS A 220 10.92 -3.81 -5.09
CA HIS A 220 11.16 -2.45 -5.57
C HIS A 220 12.60 -1.96 -5.48
N ALA A 221 13.49 -2.61 -4.73
CA ALA A 221 14.85 -2.11 -4.57
C ALA A 221 15.66 -2.25 -5.87
N GLY A 222 16.18 -1.13 -6.38
CA GLY A 222 17.25 -1.09 -7.37
C GLY A 222 18.60 -0.73 -6.73
N ASP A 223 19.61 -0.56 -7.58
CA ASP A 223 20.94 -0.10 -7.18
C ASP A 223 20.96 1.42 -6.94
N ASP A 224 21.95 1.93 -6.19
CA ASP A 224 22.21 3.37 -6.02
C ASP A 224 20.96 4.20 -5.63
N HIS A 225 20.21 3.72 -4.62
CA HIS A 225 18.96 4.32 -4.11
C HIS A 225 17.86 4.55 -5.17
N LYS A 226 17.99 3.93 -6.34
CA LYS A 226 16.95 3.88 -7.36
C LYS A 226 15.89 2.86 -6.98
N VAL A 227 14.63 3.20 -7.22
CA VAL A 227 13.50 2.34 -6.86
C VAL A 227 12.75 1.93 -8.13
N TYR A 228 12.66 0.63 -8.37
CA TYR A 228 11.88 0.11 -9.49
C TYR A 228 10.40 0.45 -9.33
N GLY A 229 9.76 0.77 -10.44
CA GLY A 229 8.34 1.07 -10.48
C GLY A 229 7.90 1.52 -11.86
N TYR A 230 6.66 1.22 -12.19
CA TYR A 230 6.00 1.77 -13.37
C TYR A 230 4.50 1.89 -13.06
N SER A 231 3.86 2.87 -13.68
CA SER A 231 2.40 3.04 -13.68
C SER A 231 2.03 4.07 -14.75
N ALA A 232 0.79 4.01 -15.23
CA ALA A 232 0.22 5.06 -16.06
C ALA A 232 0.25 6.43 -15.33
N ASP A 233 0.02 6.44 -14.01
CA ASP A 233 0.07 7.65 -13.17
C ASP A 233 1.44 7.89 -12.49
N LEU A 234 2.49 7.21 -12.95
CA LEU A 234 3.88 7.45 -12.53
C LEU A 234 4.67 8.03 -13.71
N TRP A 235 4.67 9.35 -13.83
CA TRP A 235 5.26 10.09 -14.95
C TRP A 235 6.79 10.09 -15.00
N SER A 236 7.45 9.60 -13.96
CA SER A 236 8.91 9.48 -13.89
C SER A 236 9.33 8.20 -13.22
N ARG A 237 10.40 7.59 -13.74
CA ARG A 237 10.89 6.30 -13.28
C ARG A 237 12.39 6.39 -13.07
N ASP A 238 12.83 5.87 -11.93
CA ASP A 238 14.25 5.79 -11.61
C ASP A 238 15.03 4.92 -12.61
N ILE A 239 14.41 3.83 -13.07
CA ILE A 239 14.99 2.87 -14.02
C ILE A 239 13.93 2.54 -15.09
N PRO A 240 13.75 3.40 -16.10
CA PRO A 240 12.67 3.27 -17.10
C PRO A 240 12.68 1.95 -17.87
N GLU A 241 13.84 1.33 -18.03
CA GLU A 241 14.05 0.08 -18.76
C GLU A 241 13.65 -1.16 -17.97
N HIS A 242 13.44 -1.04 -16.65
CA HIS A 242 13.10 -2.16 -15.78
C HIS A 242 11.68 -2.05 -15.24
N ARG A 243 10.80 -2.95 -15.70
CA ARG A 243 9.42 -3.04 -15.22
C ARG A 243 9.26 -4.18 -14.23
N LEU A 244 8.55 -3.90 -13.13
CA LEU A 244 8.22 -4.91 -12.13
C LEU A 244 7.09 -5.80 -12.62
N LEU A 245 7.44 -6.98 -13.11
CA LEU A 245 6.49 -7.97 -13.61
C LEU A 245 6.46 -9.20 -12.70
N CYS A 246 5.32 -9.89 -12.68
CA CYS A 246 5.16 -11.12 -11.89
C CYS A 246 6.09 -12.25 -12.38
N ASP A 247 6.45 -12.22 -13.67
CA ASP A 247 7.30 -13.23 -14.31
C ASP A 247 8.79 -13.16 -13.92
N THR A 248 9.18 -12.18 -13.09
CA THR A 248 10.49 -12.15 -12.43
C THR A 248 10.63 -13.27 -11.39
N CYS A 249 9.53 -13.64 -10.72
CA CYS A 249 9.51 -14.69 -9.69
C CYS A 249 8.65 -15.91 -10.08
N HIS A 250 7.61 -15.69 -10.88
CA HIS A 250 6.72 -16.73 -11.37
C HIS A 250 7.10 -17.14 -12.79
N THR A 251 6.85 -18.39 -13.17
CA THR A 251 7.01 -18.80 -14.57
C THR A 251 5.91 -18.19 -15.44
N ALA A 252 6.15 -18.03 -16.74
CA ALA A 252 5.14 -17.55 -17.69
C ALA A 252 3.89 -18.46 -17.79
N GLU A 253 4.01 -19.73 -17.40
CA GLU A 253 2.92 -20.72 -17.37
C GLU A 253 2.74 -21.28 -15.94
N PRO A 254 2.31 -20.45 -14.96
CA PRO A 254 2.32 -20.86 -13.55
C PRO A 254 1.15 -21.78 -13.19
N HIS A 255 0.15 -21.94 -14.07
CA HIS A 255 -1.05 -22.71 -13.78
C HIS A 255 -0.92 -24.15 -14.24
N THR A 256 -1.54 -25.07 -13.49
CA THR A 256 -1.66 -26.47 -13.89
C THR A 256 -2.67 -26.65 -15.03
N ASP A 257 -3.66 -25.75 -15.14
CA ASP A 257 -4.60 -25.70 -16.25
C ASP A 257 -3.94 -25.00 -17.46
N PRO A 258 -3.67 -25.72 -18.55
CA PRO A 258 -3.06 -25.14 -19.74
C PRO A 258 -3.95 -24.10 -20.44
N LEU A 259 -5.27 -24.10 -20.21
CA LEU A 259 -6.17 -23.09 -20.77
C LEU A 259 -5.94 -21.72 -20.13
N ILE A 260 -5.70 -21.66 -18.82
CA ILE A 260 -5.40 -20.40 -18.13
C ILE A 260 -4.07 -19.83 -18.65
N ASN A 261 -3.06 -20.68 -18.86
CA ASN A 261 -1.77 -20.28 -19.42
C ASN A 261 -1.86 -19.69 -20.84
N GLN A 262 -2.96 -19.88 -21.58
CA GLN A 262 -3.17 -19.25 -22.89
C GLN A 262 -3.54 -17.75 -22.81
N HIS A 263 -3.80 -17.20 -21.63
CA HIS A 263 -4.11 -15.78 -21.41
C HIS A 263 -2.85 -14.89 -21.43
N VAL A 264 -2.00 -15.08 -22.44
CA VAL A 264 -0.65 -14.50 -22.52
C VAL A 264 -0.60 -12.97 -22.68
N ARG A 265 -1.72 -12.35 -23.10
CA ARG A 265 -1.86 -10.89 -23.21
C ARG A 265 -2.70 -10.27 -22.09
N LEU A 266 -2.98 -11.05 -21.05
CA LEU A 266 -3.61 -10.60 -19.83
C LEU A 266 -2.51 -10.41 -18.78
N ASP A 267 -2.52 -9.28 -18.08
CA ASP A 267 -1.63 -9.11 -16.93
C ASP A 267 -2.13 -9.96 -15.76
N CYS A 268 -1.21 -10.57 -14.99
CA CYS A 268 -1.54 -11.43 -13.85
C CYS A 268 -2.47 -10.72 -12.85
N ARG A 269 -2.29 -9.40 -12.68
CA ARG A 269 -3.10 -8.57 -11.78
C ARG A 269 -4.57 -8.51 -12.22
N THR A 270 -4.89 -8.67 -13.50
CA THR A 270 -6.29 -8.72 -13.95
C THR A 270 -7.06 -9.88 -13.31
N CYS A 271 -6.39 -11.01 -13.08
CA CYS A 271 -7.00 -12.15 -12.39
C CYS A 271 -6.79 -12.12 -10.88
N HIS A 272 -5.65 -11.60 -10.42
CA HIS A 272 -5.21 -11.72 -9.03
C HIS A 272 -5.37 -10.45 -8.18
N VAL A 273 -5.74 -9.31 -8.77
CA VAL A 273 -6.11 -8.09 -8.02
C VAL A 273 -7.59 -7.85 -8.30
N THR A 274 -8.43 -8.27 -7.37
CA THR A 274 -9.87 -8.37 -7.60
C THR A 274 -10.62 -7.10 -7.26
N GLY A 275 -10.02 -6.18 -6.51
CA GLY A 275 -10.70 -5.00 -5.99
C GLY A 275 -9.80 -3.78 -5.90
N THR A 276 -10.46 -2.64 -5.79
CA THR A 276 -9.93 -1.33 -5.40
C THR A 276 -10.95 -0.65 -4.49
N GLY A 277 -10.80 0.63 -4.17
CA GLY A 277 -11.71 1.35 -3.28
C GLY A 277 -11.14 2.69 -2.84
N GLY A 278 -11.41 3.08 -1.61
CA GLY A 278 -11.02 4.39 -1.10
C GLY A 278 -11.76 5.50 -1.84
N LEU A 279 -11.07 6.60 -2.09
CA LEU A 279 -11.63 7.78 -2.74
C LEU A 279 -11.83 7.54 -4.25
N VAL A 280 -13.07 7.41 -4.72
CA VAL A 280 -13.40 7.14 -6.13
C VAL A 280 -13.81 8.38 -6.91
N SER A 281 -14.30 9.41 -6.22
CA SER A 281 -14.64 10.67 -6.87
C SER A 281 -14.41 11.91 -6.01
N ARG A 282 -14.25 13.07 -6.67
CA ARG A 282 -14.29 14.40 -6.04
C ARG A 282 -14.96 15.44 -6.92
N ASP A 283 -15.85 16.22 -6.35
CA ASP A 283 -16.34 17.47 -6.91
C ASP A 283 -15.74 18.64 -6.13
N TRP A 284 -14.81 19.35 -6.78
CA TRP A 284 -14.17 20.55 -6.26
C TRP A 284 -15.02 21.81 -6.46
N THR A 285 -16.10 21.72 -7.24
CA THR A 285 -16.97 22.84 -7.64
C THR A 285 -18.27 22.90 -6.84
N ALA A 286 -18.65 21.79 -6.21
CA ALA A 286 -19.73 21.74 -5.24
C ALA A 286 -19.41 22.54 -3.97
N THR A 287 -20.45 22.94 -3.25
CA THR A 287 -20.30 23.54 -1.91
C THR A 287 -19.52 22.60 -1.01
N PRO A 288 -18.34 23.01 -0.50
CA PRO A 288 -17.49 22.12 0.28
C PRO A 288 -18.12 21.76 1.62
N THR A 289 -17.74 20.59 2.15
CA THR A 289 -18.22 20.10 3.44
C THR A 289 -17.29 20.56 4.55
N TYR A 290 -17.84 21.19 5.59
CA TYR A 290 -17.07 21.61 6.76
C TYR A 290 -17.04 20.52 7.84
N ASP A 291 -15.84 20.18 8.31
CA ASP A 291 -15.64 19.30 9.46
C ASP A 291 -15.42 20.13 10.73
N PRO A 292 -16.31 20.05 11.74
CA PRO A 292 -16.21 20.84 12.97
C PRO A 292 -15.11 20.35 13.94
N VAL A 293 -14.53 19.17 13.73
CA VAL A 293 -13.43 18.63 14.56
C VAL A 293 -12.10 19.20 14.11
N THR A 294 -11.87 19.19 12.80
CA THR A 294 -10.64 19.69 12.19
C THR A 294 -10.75 21.16 11.79
N GLU A 295 -11.95 21.73 11.83
CA GLU A 295 -12.25 23.09 11.41
C GLU A 295 -11.72 23.41 9.99
N ILE A 296 -11.85 22.45 9.07
CA ILE A 296 -11.48 22.60 7.67
C ILE A 296 -12.63 22.16 6.76
N TYR A 297 -12.62 22.69 5.55
CA TYR A 297 -13.50 22.35 4.44
C TYR A 297 -12.87 21.27 3.58
N SER A 298 -13.69 20.38 3.02
CA SER A 298 -13.26 19.32 2.10
C SER A 298 -14.10 19.31 0.84
N PRO A 299 -13.54 18.91 -0.32
CA PRO A 299 -14.34 18.74 -1.53
C PRO A 299 -15.39 17.66 -1.29
N VAL A 300 -16.52 17.79 -1.98
CA VAL A 300 -17.54 16.73 -1.98
C VAL A 300 -16.96 15.54 -2.74
N GLY A 301 -17.21 14.31 -2.29
CA GLY A 301 -16.66 13.14 -2.97
C GLY A 301 -17.25 11.85 -2.45
N GLU A 302 -16.98 10.77 -3.17
CA GLU A 302 -17.36 9.43 -2.76
C GLU A 302 -16.12 8.66 -2.31
N GLU A 303 -16.22 8.12 -1.09
CA GLU A 303 -15.25 7.20 -0.52
C GLU A 303 -15.92 5.85 -0.32
N THR A 304 -15.19 4.80 -0.63
CA THR A 304 -15.63 3.40 -0.59
C THR A 304 -14.66 2.57 0.22
N GLU A 305 -15.11 1.44 0.75
CA GLU A 305 -14.22 0.53 1.48
C GLU A 305 -13.10 0.02 0.56
N PRO A 306 -11.87 -0.20 1.07
CA PRO A 306 -10.82 -0.86 0.31
C PRO A 306 -11.29 -2.19 -0.28
N ASN A 307 -10.79 -2.52 -1.48
CA ASN A 307 -11.14 -3.71 -2.25
C ASN A 307 -12.64 -3.89 -2.62
N SER A 308 -13.51 -2.92 -2.33
CA SER A 308 -14.97 -3.02 -2.59
C SER A 308 -15.40 -2.61 -4.00
N VAL A 309 -14.52 -1.95 -4.77
CA VAL A 309 -14.79 -1.43 -6.10
C VAL A 309 -14.12 -2.31 -7.16
N GLN A 310 -14.87 -2.62 -8.22
CA GLN A 310 -14.36 -3.38 -9.36
C GLN A 310 -13.36 -2.54 -10.17
N PRO A 311 -12.13 -3.03 -10.42
CA PRO A 311 -11.22 -2.38 -11.36
C PRO A 311 -11.81 -2.32 -12.77
N VAL A 312 -11.47 -1.24 -13.50
CA VAL A 312 -11.63 -1.16 -14.96
C VAL A 312 -10.41 -1.75 -15.65
N PHE A 313 -10.54 -2.17 -16.91
CA PHE A 313 -9.46 -2.87 -17.62
C PHE A 313 -9.08 -2.11 -18.88
N GLU A 314 -7.79 -1.87 -19.06
CA GLU A 314 -7.27 -1.17 -20.24
C GLU A 314 -6.04 -1.84 -20.82
N TRP A 315 -5.90 -1.76 -22.15
CA TRP A 315 -4.68 -2.16 -22.83
C TRP A 315 -3.57 -1.19 -22.48
N TYR A 316 -2.54 -1.66 -21.78
CA TYR A 316 -1.47 -0.81 -21.31
C TYR A 316 -0.11 -1.41 -21.65
N ASN A 317 0.74 -0.60 -22.27
CA ASN A 317 2.06 -1.02 -22.74
C ASN A 317 3.18 -0.71 -21.76
N GLY A 318 2.90 -0.08 -20.60
CA GLY A 318 3.89 0.18 -19.55
C GLY A 318 4.56 1.56 -19.59
N ASP A 319 4.21 2.42 -20.54
CA ASP A 319 4.72 3.81 -20.59
C ASP A 319 3.81 4.77 -19.81
N PRO A 320 4.31 5.90 -19.28
CA PRO A 320 3.45 6.81 -18.52
C PRO A 320 2.32 7.41 -19.38
N ALA A 321 1.14 7.61 -18.79
CA ALA A 321 0.04 8.30 -19.44
C ALA A 321 0.22 9.81 -19.30
N MET A 322 0.88 10.42 -20.28
CA MET A 322 1.21 11.85 -20.26
C MET A 322 -0.04 12.71 -20.53
N PRO A 323 -0.22 13.85 -19.83
CA PRO A 323 -1.33 14.76 -20.08
C PRO A 323 -1.36 15.26 -21.53
N GLY A 324 -2.53 15.24 -22.17
CA GLY A 324 -2.71 15.68 -23.55
C GLY A 324 -2.26 14.68 -24.61
N GLU A 325 -1.66 13.56 -24.22
CA GLU A 325 -1.29 12.47 -25.12
C GLU A 325 -2.37 11.37 -25.14
N ALA A 326 -2.32 10.54 -26.18
CA ALA A 326 -3.18 9.36 -26.27
C ALA A 326 -2.77 8.33 -25.20
N TRP A 327 -3.74 7.52 -24.74
CA TRP A 327 -3.48 6.46 -23.80
C TRP A 327 -2.39 5.49 -24.33
N PRO A 328 -1.37 5.15 -23.51
CA PRO A 328 -0.24 4.31 -23.90
C PRO A 328 -0.61 2.82 -23.92
N GLY A 329 -1.23 2.40 -25.01
CA GLY A 329 -1.54 1.01 -25.30
C GLY A 329 -2.83 0.85 -26.08
N SER A 330 -2.95 -0.28 -26.77
CA SER A 330 -4.17 -0.65 -27.49
C SER A 330 -4.17 -2.15 -27.76
N ARG A 331 -5.28 -2.68 -28.23
CA ARG A 331 -5.38 -4.09 -28.63
C ARG A 331 -4.37 -4.47 -29.73
N SER A 332 -4.12 -3.56 -30.67
CA SER A 332 -3.18 -3.77 -31.78
C SER A 332 -1.71 -3.62 -31.36
N ASP A 333 -1.43 -2.96 -30.23
CA ASP A 333 -0.09 -2.90 -29.64
C ASP A 333 0.26 -4.25 -29.00
N LEU A 334 1.12 -5.03 -29.65
CA LEU A 334 1.52 -6.35 -29.19
C LEU A 334 2.38 -6.33 -27.92
N THR A 335 2.90 -5.17 -27.52
CA THR A 335 3.61 -4.98 -26.25
C THR A 335 2.65 -4.68 -25.10
N ALA A 336 1.40 -4.30 -25.40
CA ALA A 336 0.36 -4.06 -24.41
C ALA A 336 -0.25 -5.37 -23.90
N ARG A 337 -0.46 -5.39 -22.57
CA ARG A 337 -1.27 -6.38 -21.86
C ARG A 337 -2.53 -5.68 -21.32
N LEU A 338 -3.63 -6.42 -21.18
CA LEU A 338 -4.83 -5.92 -20.54
C LEU A 338 -4.62 -5.92 -19.01
N GLN A 339 -4.73 -4.77 -18.35
CA GLN A 339 -4.37 -4.58 -16.93
C GLN A 339 -5.49 -3.90 -16.14
N PRO A 340 -5.57 -4.12 -14.81
CA PRO A 340 -6.56 -3.47 -13.95
C PRO A 340 -6.12 -2.06 -13.54
N PHE A 341 -7.07 -1.14 -13.56
CA PHE A 341 -6.92 0.23 -13.09
C PHE A 341 -8.07 0.61 -12.15
N LYS A 342 -7.77 1.49 -11.21
CA LYS A 342 -8.78 2.24 -10.48
C LYS A 342 -9.14 3.46 -11.33
N LYS A 343 -10.40 3.57 -11.71
CA LYS A 343 -10.94 4.81 -12.25
C LYS A 343 -11.18 5.80 -11.11
N PHE A 344 -10.76 7.04 -11.31
CA PHE A 344 -11.08 8.15 -10.44
C PHE A 344 -11.71 9.26 -11.26
N ASP A 345 -12.90 9.69 -10.86
CA ASP A 345 -13.67 10.74 -11.54
C ASP A 345 -13.65 12.03 -10.72
N ALA A 346 -13.43 13.17 -11.37
CA ALA A 346 -13.42 14.46 -10.71
C ALA A 346 -14.21 15.51 -11.49
N ILE A 347 -14.83 16.43 -10.76
CA ILE A 347 -15.34 17.68 -11.30
C ILE A 347 -14.43 18.78 -10.79
N VAL A 348 -13.77 19.46 -11.73
CA VAL A 348 -12.74 20.47 -11.44
C VAL A 348 -13.09 21.80 -12.12
N PRO A 349 -12.66 22.94 -11.56
CA PRO A 349 -12.78 24.20 -12.30
C PRO A 349 -11.84 24.18 -13.50
N ALA A 350 -12.37 24.51 -14.67
CA ALA A 350 -11.63 24.70 -15.90
C ALA A 350 -11.83 26.12 -16.43
N ASP A 351 -10.82 26.69 -17.06
CA ASP A 351 -10.90 28.01 -17.67
C ASP A 351 -11.95 28.00 -18.79
N ALA A 352 -12.94 28.90 -18.72
CA ALA A 352 -14.10 28.88 -19.62
C ALA A 352 -13.74 29.22 -21.08
N THR A 353 -12.55 29.77 -21.32
CA THR A 353 -12.08 30.11 -22.68
C THR A 353 -11.34 28.96 -23.33
N THR A 354 -10.43 28.31 -22.60
CA THR A 354 -9.55 27.25 -23.12
C THR A 354 -10.05 25.84 -22.82
N GLY A 355 -10.89 25.69 -21.80
CA GLY A 355 -11.31 24.40 -21.25
C GLY A 355 -10.22 23.68 -20.45
N GLU A 356 -9.09 24.33 -20.15
CA GLU A 356 -7.98 23.74 -19.39
C GLU A 356 -8.30 23.72 -17.88
N PRO A 357 -8.07 22.60 -17.16
CA PRO A 357 -8.22 22.55 -15.71
C PRO A 357 -7.32 23.57 -15.00
N ILE A 358 -7.89 24.31 -14.04
CA ILE A 358 -7.18 25.33 -13.28
C ILE A 358 -6.59 24.70 -12.01
N PRO A 359 -5.26 24.77 -11.79
CA PRO A 359 -4.66 24.34 -10.52
C PRO A 359 -5.19 25.16 -9.35
N LEU A 360 -5.67 24.51 -8.29
CA LEU A 360 -6.14 25.20 -7.08
C LEU A 360 -5.01 25.49 -6.10
N LYS A 361 -4.95 26.70 -5.53
CA LYS A 361 -4.27 26.90 -4.25
C LYS A 361 -5.13 26.29 -3.15
N LEU A 362 -4.65 25.24 -2.49
CA LEU A 362 -5.51 24.44 -1.61
C LEU A 362 -5.81 25.13 -0.28
N GLN A 363 -4.92 25.96 0.26
CA GLN A 363 -5.14 26.54 1.58
C GLN A 363 -6.44 27.38 1.66
N PRO A 364 -6.75 28.33 0.76
CA PRO A 364 -8.02 29.07 0.83
C PRO A 364 -9.26 28.18 0.71
N PHE A 365 -9.16 27.10 -0.06
CA PHE A 365 -10.26 26.14 -0.19
C PHE A 365 -10.49 25.38 1.11
N TYR A 366 -9.45 24.78 1.68
CA TYR A 366 -9.57 23.94 2.88
C TYR A 366 -9.77 24.77 4.15
N ALA A 367 -9.21 25.98 4.26
CA ALA A 367 -9.37 26.81 5.45
C ALA A 367 -10.72 27.52 5.48
N ASP A 368 -11.13 28.10 4.34
CA ASP A 368 -12.25 29.05 4.28
C ASP A 368 -13.42 28.60 3.39
N GLY A 369 -13.27 27.47 2.69
CA GLY A 369 -14.25 27.03 1.69
C GLY A 369 -14.29 27.94 0.46
N ASN A 370 -13.25 28.76 0.24
CA ASN A 370 -13.24 29.78 -0.79
C ASN A 370 -12.66 29.26 -2.11
N LEU A 371 -13.53 28.70 -2.96
CA LEU A 371 -13.14 28.18 -4.27
C LEU A 371 -12.64 29.27 -5.23
N ASP A 372 -13.27 30.44 -5.27
CA ASP A 372 -12.90 31.50 -6.21
C ASP A 372 -11.49 32.05 -5.91
N GLU A 373 -11.15 32.20 -4.63
CA GLU A 373 -9.79 32.57 -4.21
C GLU A 373 -8.77 31.46 -4.50
N ALA A 374 -9.14 30.20 -4.24
CA ALA A 374 -8.30 29.05 -4.57
C ALA A 374 -7.97 28.99 -6.08
N ILE A 375 -8.95 29.30 -6.94
CA ILE A 375 -8.79 29.38 -8.40
C ILE A 375 -7.88 30.56 -8.76
N ALA A 376 -8.17 31.77 -8.26
CA ALA A 376 -7.42 32.97 -8.61
C ALA A 376 -5.95 32.87 -8.18
N MET A 377 -5.68 32.42 -6.96
CA MET A 377 -4.32 32.21 -6.47
C MET A 377 -3.64 31.07 -7.21
N GLY A 378 -4.35 29.97 -7.44
CA GLY A 378 -3.76 28.80 -8.07
C GLY A 378 -3.38 29.03 -9.54
N ALA A 379 -4.22 29.75 -10.30
CA ALA A 379 -3.87 30.21 -11.64
C ALA A 379 -2.65 31.14 -11.64
N SER A 380 -2.63 32.13 -10.75
CA SER A 380 -1.54 33.10 -10.63
C SER A 380 -0.21 32.43 -10.26
N GLU A 381 -0.20 31.58 -9.23
CA GLU A 381 1.02 30.93 -8.73
C GLU A 381 1.53 29.82 -9.66
N SER A 382 0.66 29.17 -10.43
CA SER A 382 1.06 28.20 -11.45
C SER A 382 1.56 28.86 -12.74
N GLY A 383 1.33 30.17 -12.91
CA GLY A 383 1.65 30.90 -14.14
C GLY A 383 0.68 30.60 -15.30
N MET A 384 -0.50 30.05 -15.01
CA MET A 384 -1.54 29.80 -16.01
C MET A 384 -2.14 31.12 -16.51
N ASP A 385 -2.33 31.25 -17.82
CA ASP A 385 -3.04 32.40 -18.43
C ASP A 385 -4.56 32.22 -18.29
N TYR A 386 -5.06 32.48 -17.10
CA TYR A 386 -6.48 32.32 -16.76
C TYR A 386 -7.34 33.48 -17.28
N SER A 387 -8.44 33.18 -17.97
CA SER A 387 -9.33 34.20 -18.56
C SER A 387 -10.14 35.01 -17.55
N GLY A 388 -10.11 34.63 -16.27
CA GLY A 388 -10.90 35.22 -15.20
C GLY A 388 -12.30 34.61 -15.03
N ASN A 389 -12.69 33.65 -15.87
CA ASN A 389 -13.94 32.91 -15.74
C ASN A 389 -13.70 31.40 -15.82
N TRP A 390 -14.39 30.64 -14.99
CA TRP A 390 -14.27 29.18 -14.94
C TRP A 390 -15.64 28.51 -15.09
N GLU A 391 -15.62 27.25 -15.53
CA GLU A 391 -16.78 26.35 -15.54
C GLU A 391 -16.42 24.97 -14.96
N PRO A 392 -17.38 24.24 -14.36
CA PRO A 392 -17.14 22.87 -13.93
C PRO A 392 -16.84 21.96 -15.13
N LYS A 393 -15.81 21.12 -15.00
CA LYS A 393 -15.43 20.14 -16.02
C LYS A 393 -15.23 18.77 -15.39
N GLU A 394 -15.88 17.77 -15.97
CA GLU A 394 -15.61 16.37 -15.66
C GLU A 394 -14.26 15.94 -16.24
N VAL A 395 -13.46 15.31 -15.41
CA VAL A 395 -12.17 14.71 -15.77
C VAL A 395 -12.04 13.35 -15.11
N SER A 396 -11.47 12.39 -15.82
CA SER A 396 -11.21 11.05 -15.29
C SER A 396 -9.72 10.74 -15.37
N THR A 397 -9.22 9.95 -14.43
CA THR A 397 -7.87 9.40 -14.49
C THR A 397 -7.85 7.93 -14.07
N LEU A 398 -6.87 7.19 -14.59
CA LEU A 398 -6.66 5.78 -14.29
C LEU A 398 -5.42 5.63 -13.42
N LEU A 399 -5.63 5.12 -12.21
CA LEU A 399 -4.59 4.82 -11.24
C LEU A 399 -4.30 3.33 -11.32
N GLN A 400 -3.08 2.93 -11.68
CA GLN A 400 -2.74 1.51 -11.73
C GLN A 400 -2.86 0.88 -10.34
N ILE A 401 -3.36 -0.36 -10.31
CA ILE A 401 -3.45 -1.15 -9.09
C ILE A 401 -2.49 -2.34 -9.23
N SER A 402 -1.51 -2.42 -8.34
CA SER A 402 -0.43 -3.42 -8.42
C SER A 402 -0.23 -4.23 -7.13
N HIS A 403 -1.05 -3.97 -6.12
CA HIS A 403 -1.03 -4.63 -4.82
C HIS A 403 -2.45 -5.07 -4.45
N GLY A 404 -2.60 -5.77 -3.34
CA GLY A 404 -3.85 -6.44 -2.99
C GLY A 404 -4.01 -7.75 -3.76
N VAL A 405 -2.88 -8.39 -4.07
CA VAL A 405 -2.87 -9.68 -4.76
C VAL A 405 -3.54 -10.71 -3.86
N VAL A 406 -4.59 -11.34 -4.35
CA VAL A 406 -5.34 -12.38 -3.63
C VAL A 406 -4.77 -13.77 -3.87
N ASP A 407 -5.10 -14.70 -2.98
CA ASP A 407 -4.71 -16.09 -3.14
C ASP A 407 -5.39 -16.75 -4.35
N LYS A 408 -4.84 -17.90 -4.78
CA LYS A 408 -5.34 -18.64 -5.94
C LYS A 408 -6.82 -19.04 -5.85
N ASP A 409 -7.37 -19.17 -4.64
CA ASP A 409 -8.74 -19.62 -4.42
C ASP A 409 -9.72 -18.45 -4.56
N ASN A 410 -9.24 -17.20 -4.48
CA ASN A 410 -10.00 -15.97 -4.65
C ASN A 410 -9.72 -15.26 -5.99
N ALA A 411 -8.83 -15.80 -6.81
CA ALA A 411 -8.55 -15.26 -8.15
C ALA A 411 -9.78 -15.37 -9.07
N ARG A 412 -9.87 -14.46 -10.05
CA ARG A 412 -10.97 -14.43 -11.02
C ARG A 412 -11.06 -15.74 -11.81
N GLN A 413 -12.29 -16.17 -12.05
CA GLN A 413 -12.64 -17.38 -12.80
C GLN A 413 -13.16 -17.03 -14.19
N CYS A 414 -13.24 -18.03 -15.08
CA CYS A 414 -13.64 -17.85 -16.47
C CYS A 414 -14.96 -17.07 -16.59
N GLN A 415 -15.97 -17.42 -15.79
CA GLN A 415 -17.29 -16.78 -15.83
C GLN A 415 -17.31 -15.32 -15.34
N ASP A 416 -16.25 -14.85 -14.69
CA ASP A 416 -16.16 -13.44 -14.32
C ASP A 416 -16.00 -12.58 -15.57
N CYS A 417 -15.30 -13.06 -16.59
CA CYS A 417 -15.06 -12.33 -17.84
C CYS A 417 -15.92 -12.83 -19.01
N HIS A 418 -16.10 -14.14 -19.14
CA HIS A 418 -16.63 -14.78 -20.34
C HIS A 418 -18.15 -15.00 -20.33
N VAL A 419 -18.90 -13.96 -19.95
CA VAL A 419 -20.36 -13.92 -19.95
C VAL A 419 -20.83 -12.58 -20.53
N PRO A 420 -22.10 -12.45 -21.00
CA PRO A 420 -22.56 -11.20 -21.61
C PRO A 420 -22.42 -9.96 -20.71
N ASP A 421 -22.68 -10.14 -19.41
CA ASP A 421 -22.52 -9.09 -18.39
C ASP A 421 -21.24 -9.32 -17.55
N GLY A 422 -20.16 -9.74 -18.21
CA GLY A 422 -18.87 -10.02 -17.58
C GLY A 422 -18.09 -8.76 -17.24
N LEU A 423 -16.97 -8.92 -16.54
CA LEU A 423 -16.08 -7.84 -16.12
C LEU A 423 -15.40 -7.10 -17.28
N ILE A 424 -15.30 -7.75 -18.45
CA ILE A 424 -14.56 -7.23 -19.60
C ILE A 424 -15.57 -6.74 -20.65
N ASP A 425 -15.61 -5.43 -20.89
CA ASP A 425 -16.26 -4.88 -22.08
C ASP A 425 -15.34 -5.10 -23.30
N PHE A 426 -15.49 -6.28 -23.92
CA PHE A 426 -14.70 -6.63 -25.11
C PHE A 426 -14.95 -5.65 -26.27
N ALA A 427 -16.16 -5.07 -26.39
CA ALA A 427 -16.46 -4.14 -27.48
C ALA A 427 -15.67 -2.83 -27.31
N GLU A 428 -15.65 -2.28 -26.10
CA GLU A 428 -14.87 -1.08 -25.76
C GLU A 428 -13.37 -1.30 -25.96
N LEU A 429 -12.88 -2.51 -25.66
CA LEU A 429 -11.48 -2.91 -25.85
C LEU A 429 -11.09 -3.22 -27.32
N GLY A 430 -11.98 -2.99 -28.28
CA GLY A 430 -11.70 -3.12 -29.71
C GLY A 430 -11.80 -4.55 -30.26
N TYR A 431 -12.56 -5.43 -29.62
CA TYR A 431 -12.95 -6.72 -30.20
C TYR A 431 -14.08 -6.54 -31.22
N THR A 432 -14.06 -7.36 -32.27
CA THR A 432 -15.13 -7.38 -33.28
C THR A 432 -16.41 -7.99 -32.70
N ALA A 433 -17.56 -7.70 -33.29
CA ALA A 433 -18.85 -8.24 -32.82
C ALA A 433 -18.83 -9.78 -32.73
N ASP A 434 -18.26 -10.46 -33.72
CA ASP A 434 -18.14 -11.92 -33.74
C ASP A 434 -17.23 -12.44 -32.60
N GLU A 435 -16.14 -11.73 -32.30
CA GLU A 435 -15.26 -12.06 -31.16
C GLU A 435 -15.97 -11.83 -29.83
N VAL A 436 -16.72 -10.74 -29.68
CA VAL A 436 -17.51 -10.45 -28.47
C VAL A 436 -18.54 -11.54 -28.24
N GLU A 437 -19.30 -11.92 -29.28
CA GLU A 437 -20.28 -13.01 -29.20
C GLU A 437 -19.61 -14.32 -28.77
N TYR A 438 -18.48 -14.68 -29.38
CA TYR A 438 -17.73 -15.88 -29.01
C TYR A 438 -17.22 -15.83 -27.57
N LEU A 439 -16.54 -14.76 -27.17
CA LEU A 439 -15.89 -14.63 -25.86
C LEU A 439 -16.90 -14.54 -24.72
N THR A 440 -18.10 -14.02 -24.96
CA THR A 440 -19.17 -13.94 -23.95
C THR A 440 -20.04 -15.20 -23.87
N THR A 441 -19.91 -16.14 -24.82
CA THR A 441 -20.69 -17.38 -24.86
C THR A 441 -19.87 -18.64 -24.61
N ILE A 442 -18.54 -18.54 -24.54
CA ILE A 442 -17.67 -19.70 -24.31
C ILE A 442 -17.91 -20.37 -22.94
N SER A 443 -18.34 -19.61 -21.93
CA SER A 443 -18.62 -20.15 -20.59
C SER A 443 -20.07 -20.64 -20.42
N SER A 444 -21.01 -20.16 -21.22
CA SER A 444 -22.42 -20.62 -21.18
C SER A 444 -22.60 -22.02 -21.79
N ALA A 445 -21.59 -22.54 -22.47
CA ALA A 445 -21.50 -23.94 -22.88
C ALA A 445 -20.94 -24.89 -21.79
N ALA A 446 -20.36 -24.36 -20.70
CA ALA A 446 -19.62 -25.15 -19.71
C ALA A 446 -20.00 -24.90 -18.22
N ALA A 447 -20.73 -23.85 -17.88
CA ALA A 447 -20.92 -23.46 -16.47
C ALA A 447 -22.24 -23.98 -15.87
N GLY A 448 -22.11 -24.87 -14.89
CA GLY A 448 -23.12 -25.11 -13.86
C GLY A 448 -23.38 -23.86 -13.02
N VAL A 449 -24.39 -23.96 -12.16
CA VAL A 449 -24.98 -22.88 -11.36
C VAL A 449 -23.93 -22.02 -10.63
N ARG A 450 -24.01 -20.69 -10.83
CA ARG A 450 -23.29 -19.65 -10.07
C ARG A 450 -23.23 -20.00 -8.57
N GLN A 451 -22.06 -19.88 -7.95
CA GLN A 451 -22.04 -19.31 -6.61
C GLN A 451 -21.94 -17.79 -6.78
N PRO A 452 -22.92 -17.02 -6.29
CA PRO A 452 -22.75 -15.57 -6.25
C PRO A 452 -21.49 -15.27 -5.44
N LEU A 453 -20.70 -14.30 -5.92
CA LEU A 453 -19.72 -13.62 -5.07
C LEU A 453 -20.46 -13.25 -3.79
N GLN A 454 -20.08 -13.86 -2.67
CA GLN A 454 -20.59 -13.48 -1.35
C GLN A 454 -19.98 -12.12 -1.05
N VAL A 455 -20.49 -11.07 -1.70
CA VAL A 455 -20.31 -9.72 -1.21
C VAL A 455 -21.17 -9.68 0.04
N ASN A 456 -20.55 -9.92 1.20
CA ASN A 456 -21.16 -9.59 2.48
C ASN A 456 -21.29 -8.07 2.51
N VAL A 457 -22.37 -7.57 1.90
CA VAL A 457 -22.83 -6.20 2.10
C VAL A 457 -23.47 -6.16 3.48
N VAL A 458 -22.61 -6.12 4.50
CA VAL A 458 -23.02 -5.60 5.80
C VAL A 458 -23.05 -4.10 5.61
N ILE A 459 -24.24 -3.50 5.53
CA ILE A 459 -24.41 -2.05 5.69
C ILE A 459 -24.51 -1.84 7.20
N PRO A 460 -23.41 -1.48 7.90
CA PRO A 460 -23.55 -1.03 9.27
C PRO A 460 -24.41 0.25 9.28
N PRO A 461 -25.22 0.48 10.32
CA PRO A 461 -25.79 1.82 10.54
C PRO A 461 -24.63 2.82 10.54
N ALA A 462 -24.82 3.97 9.88
CA ALA A 462 -23.81 5.03 9.77
C ALA A 462 -23.17 5.30 11.15
N GLU A 463 -21.97 4.76 11.36
CA GLU A 463 -21.18 5.12 12.51
C GLU A 463 -20.62 6.52 12.26
N PRO A 464 -20.57 7.39 13.28
CA PRO A 464 -19.87 8.65 13.16
C PRO A 464 -18.44 8.38 12.70
N LEU A 465 -17.97 9.18 11.73
CA LEU A 465 -16.62 9.13 11.20
C LEU A 465 -15.62 8.86 12.33
N PRO A 466 -14.71 7.88 12.20
CA PRO A 466 -13.64 7.72 13.17
C PRO A 466 -12.88 9.04 13.23
N THR A 467 -12.71 9.56 14.45
CA THR A 467 -11.90 10.76 14.69
C THR A 467 -10.56 10.63 13.96
N PRO A 468 -10.11 11.66 13.22
CA PRO A 468 -8.82 11.65 12.54
C PRO A 468 -7.73 11.22 13.51
N ILE A 469 -6.90 10.26 13.08
CA ILE A 469 -5.74 9.86 13.85
C ILE A 469 -4.85 11.09 13.97
N ASN A 470 -4.75 11.58 15.20
CA ASN A 470 -3.78 12.58 15.57
C ASN A 470 -2.37 12.02 15.28
N LEU A 471 -1.71 12.53 14.25
CA LEU A 471 -0.33 12.17 13.90
C LEU A 471 0.70 12.63 14.94
N SER A 472 0.26 13.24 16.04
CA SER A 472 1.06 13.54 17.24
C SER A 472 0.70 12.69 18.47
N GLY A 473 -0.16 11.69 18.34
CA GLY A 473 -0.59 10.80 19.43
C GLY A 473 0.32 9.57 19.60
N GLY A 474 0.90 9.41 20.78
CA GLY A 474 1.86 8.35 21.11
C GLY A 474 1.44 6.91 20.78
N VAL A 475 2.46 6.09 20.56
CA VAL A 475 2.54 4.66 20.20
C VAL A 475 1.73 3.63 21.04
N ASP A 476 0.69 4.02 21.76
CA ASP A 476 -0.02 3.10 22.66
C ASP A 476 -1.31 2.46 22.09
N ALA A 477 -1.78 2.86 20.90
CA ALA A 477 -2.98 2.24 20.29
C ALA A 477 -2.72 0.87 19.61
N ALA A 478 -1.46 0.44 19.45
CA ALA A 478 -1.10 -0.89 18.93
C ALA A 478 -0.75 -1.91 20.04
N ARG A 479 -1.08 -1.61 21.30
CA ARG A 479 -0.98 -2.58 22.40
C ARG A 479 -2.37 -3.07 22.76
N GLY A 480 -2.89 -4.00 21.97
CA GLY A 480 -3.86 -4.95 22.49
C GLY A 480 -3.35 -5.48 23.82
N ILE A 481 -4.23 -5.63 24.80
CA ILE A 481 -3.95 -6.18 26.13
C ILE A 481 -3.61 -7.67 25.96
N GLY A 482 -2.46 -7.94 25.35
CA GLY A 482 -1.73 -9.18 25.44
C GLY A 482 -0.92 -9.07 26.71
N VAL A 483 -1.41 -9.71 27.77
CA VAL A 483 -0.55 -10.04 28.91
C VAL A 483 0.65 -10.78 28.32
N ARG A 484 1.79 -10.08 28.22
CA ARG A 484 3.08 -10.71 27.92
C ARG A 484 3.41 -11.59 29.12
N VAL A 485 2.89 -12.83 29.11
CA VAL A 485 3.42 -13.88 29.96
C VAL A 485 4.83 -14.11 29.44
N PRO A 486 5.89 -13.78 30.20
CA PRO A 486 7.24 -14.03 29.73
C PRO A 486 7.34 -15.53 29.45
N TRP A 487 7.69 -15.86 28.20
CA TRP A 487 7.96 -17.22 27.77
C TRP A 487 9.12 -17.77 28.60
N SER A 488 8.78 -18.39 29.73
CA SER A 488 9.72 -19.13 30.54
C SER A 488 9.66 -20.59 30.08
N PRO A 489 10.73 -21.13 29.48
CA PRO A 489 10.77 -22.55 29.12
C PRO A 489 10.53 -23.46 30.33
N ILE A 490 10.76 -22.96 31.56
CA ILE A 490 10.47 -23.67 32.80
C ILE A 490 8.95 -23.78 33.04
N LEU A 491 8.17 -22.74 32.75
CA LEU A 491 6.71 -22.77 32.92
C LEU A 491 6.04 -23.72 31.92
N VAL A 492 6.53 -23.77 30.67
CA VAL A 492 6.07 -24.73 29.67
C VAL A 492 6.39 -26.16 30.11
N LEU A 493 7.60 -26.40 30.62
CA LEU A 493 8.01 -27.71 31.11
C LEU A 493 7.17 -28.15 32.32
N LEU A 494 6.88 -27.25 33.26
CA LEU A 494 6.00 -27.52 34.40
C LEU A 494 4.57 -27.83 33.95
N PHE A 495 4.04 -27.09 32.99
CA PHE A 495 2.70 -27.33 32.45
C PHE A 495 2.62 -28.72 31.78
N VAL A 496 3.61 -29.08 30.97
CA VAL A 496 3.68 -30.41 30.32
C VAL A 496 3.77 -31.53 31.36
N VAL A 497 4.58 -31.36 32.42
CA VAL A 497 4.69 -32.35 33.52
C VAL A 497 3.35 -32.52 34.24
N VAL A 498 2.63 -31.42 34.50
CA VAL A 498 1.31 -31.46 35.15
C VAL A 498 0.28 -32.17 34.26
N VAL A 499 0.24 -31.87 32.95
CA VAL A 499 -0.68 -32.52 32.00
C VAL A 499 -0.41 -34.02 31.93
N ILE A 500 0.87 -34.43 31.86
CA ILE A 500 1.25 -35.84 31.86
C ILE A 500 0.85 -36.51 33.19
N ALA A 501 1.07 -35.87 34.33
CA ALA A 501 0.69 -36.41 35.63
C ALA A 501 -0.82 -36.59 35.76
N VAL A 502 -1.62 -35.65 35.26
CA VAL A 502 -3.09 -35.73 35.24
C VAL A 502 -3.56 -36.85 34.30
N ALA A 503 -2.96 -36.98 33.12
CA ALA A 503 -3.28 -38.05 32.18
C ALA A 503 -2.97 -39.44 32.77
N VAL A 504 -1.81 -39.60 33.43
CA VAL A 504 -1.43 -40.84 34.12
C VAL A 504 -2.37 -41.14 35.29
N TYR A 505 -2.77 -40.12 36.06
CA TYR A 505 -3.75 -40.28 37.15
C TYR A 505 -5.11 -40.74 36.61
N TRP A 506 -5.57 -40.16 35.51
CA TRP A 506 -6.85 -40.51 34.89
C TRP A 506 -6.85 -41.93 34.31
N LEU A 507 -5.77 -42.32 33.62
CA LEU A 507 -5.59 -43.69 33.10
C LEU A 507 -5.53 -44.74 34.21
N ARG A 508 -4.98 -44.42 35.39
CA ARG A 508 -4.97 -45.31 36.55
C ARG A 508 -6.35 -45.48 37.22
N LYS A 509 -7.29 -44.56 36.99
CA LYS A 509 -8.64 -44.60 37.57
C LYS A 509 -9.67 -45.31 36.70
N GLN A 510 -9.35 -45.65 35.46
CA GLN A 510 -10.23 -46.49 34.65
C GLN A 510 -10.19 -47.94 35.17
N LYS A 511 -11.23 -48.34 35.92
CA LYS A 511 -11.47 -49.74 36.23
C LYS A 511 -11.85 -50.47 34.93
N PRO A 512 -11.29 -51.65 34.62
CA PRO A 512 -11.74 -52.41 33.47
C PRO A 512 -13.21 -52.77 33.64
N ALA A 513 -13.99 -52.55 32.57
CA ALA A 513 -15.39 -52.96 32.51
C ALA A 513 -15.49 -54.48 32.73
N PRO A 514 -16.51 -54.98 33.47
CA PRO A 514 -16.73 -56.41 33.58
C PRO A 514 -17.04 -56.98 32.18
N PRO A 515 -16.60 -58.23 31.89
CA PRO A 515 -16.84 -58.84 30.59
C PRO A 515 -18.34 -59.00 30.35
N THR A 516 -18.82 -58.43 29.26
CA THR A 516 -20.17 -58.68 28.74
C THR A 516 -20.24 -60.10 28.18
N ASP A 517 -21.12 -60.91 28.77
CA ASP A 517 -21.50 -62.24 28.31
C ASP A 517 -22.24 -62.14 26.96
N PRO A 518 -21.79 -62.82 25.89
CA PRO A 518 -22.43 -62.71 24.59
C PRO A 518 -23.51 -63.77 24.38
N GLN A 519 -24.55 -63.83 25.23
CA GLN A 519 -25.84 -64.47 24.92
C GLN A 519 -26.98 -63.89 25.77
N ALA A 520 -27.65 -62.85 25.27
CA ALA A 520 -29.06 -62.52 25.52
C ALA A 520 -29.56 -61.51 24.49
#